data_AF-A0AAG5DLN1-F1
#
_entry.id   AF-A0AAG5DLN1-F1
#
_cell.length_a   1.000
_cell.length_b   1.000
_cell.length_c   1.000
_cell.angle_alpha   90.00
_cell.angle_beta   90.00
_cell.angle_gamma   90.00
#
_symmetry.space_group_name_H-M   'P 1'
#
loop_
_entity.id
_entity.type
_entity.pdbx_description
1 polymer ?
#
loop_
_entity_poly.entity_id
_entity_poly.type
_entity_poly.pdbx_seq_one_letter_code
_entity_poly.pdbx_strand_id
1 'polypeptide(L)'
;MVLVSFSIQRNWYRLTSRSSSEMHQKLRFFQALRFLTMTLVVFGHAVLLLVITPTSHPEKLEMLMHDIGSMILTNGVQITQTFLAMSGTLLAIQFLDFAEQRNGRVGFLYVPMAIVIRYI
;
A
#
# COMPACT_ATOMS: atom_id res chain seq x y z
N MET A 1 6.00 14.85 20.88
CA MET A 1 5.72 14.82 19.42
C MET A 1 4.36 14.20 19.05
N VAL A 2 3.75 13.35 19.88
CA VAL A 2 2.48 12.64 19.61
C VAL A 2 1.31 13.57 19.21
N LEU A 3 1.09 14.68 19.91
CA LEU A 3 -0.01 15.61 19.61
C LEU A 3 0.11 16.27 18.23
N VAL A 4 1.34 16.53 17.77
CA VAL A 4 1.60 17.13 16.46
C VAL A 4 1.52 16.10 15.34
N SER A 5 1.69 14.81 15.65
CA SER A 5 1.52 13.70 14.70
C SER A 5 0.07 13.57 14.20
N PHE A 6 -0.92 14.05 14.97
CA PHE A 6 -2.33 14.08 14.56
C PHE A 6 -2.75 15.39 13.87
N SER A 7 -1.84 16.35 13.67
CA SER A 7 -2.16 17.59 12.93
C SER A 7 -2.38 17.30 11.45
N ILE A 8 -3.65 17.42 11.02
CA ILE A 8 -4.06 17.21 9.63
C ILE A 8 -3.29 18.15 8.70
N GLN A 9 -3.18 19.44 9.03
CA GLN A 9 -2.51 20.43 8.19
C GLN A 9 -1.03 20.09 7.95
N ARG A 10 -0.31 19.72 9.02
CA ARG A 10 1.12 19.41 8.92
C ARG A 10 1.36 18.09 8.19
N ASN A 11 0.49 17.11 8.41
CA ASN A 11 0.58 15.81 7.74
C ASN A 11 0.21 15.94 6.25
N TRP A 12 -0.80 16.74 5.92
CA TRP A 12 -1.17 17.07 4.55
C TRP A 12 0.00 17.70 3.80
N TYR A 13 0.63 18.73 4.37
CA TYR A 13 1.80 19.36 3.75
C TYR A 13 2.93 18.36 3.46
N ARG A 14 3.22 17.46 4.40
CA ARG A 14 4.21 16.39 4.21
C ARG A 14 3.81 15.39 3.12
N LEU A 15 2.54 14.99 3.08
CA LEU A 15 2.00 14.08 2.06
C LEU A 15 2.01 14.69 0.67
N THR A 16 1.73 16.00 0.54
CA THR A 16 1.71 16.72 -0.73
C THR A 16 3.08 17.25 -1.16
N SER A 17 4.06 17.28 -0.26
CA SER A 17 5.41 17.73 -0.59
C SER A 17 6.04 16.79 -1.62
N ARG A 18 6.55 17.33 -2.72
CA ARG A 18 7.24 16.53 -3.74
C ARG A 18 8.63 16.17 -3.25
N SER A 19 8.93 14.86 -3.24
CA SER A 19 10.32 14.40 -3.16
C SER A 19 11.05 14.82 -4.45
N SER A 20 12.19 15.49 -4.31
CA SER A 20 13.02 15.95 -5.43
C SER A 20 14.02 14.90 -5.92
N SER A 21 14.03 13.68 -5.36
CA SER A 21 15.03 12.69 -5.77
C SER A 21 14.69 12.06 -7.13
N GLU A 22 15.70 11.97 -8.01
CA GLU A 22 15.54 11.41 -9.36
C GLU A 22 14.98 9.98 -9.34
N MET A 23 15.39 9.16 -8.37
CA MET A 23 14.87 7.80 -8.18
C MET A 23 13.37 7.82 -7.88
N HIS A 24 12.92 8.74 -7.02
CA HIS A 24 11.49 8.85 -6.72
C HIS A 24 10.70 9.24 -7.97
N GLN A 25 11.25 10.15 -8.79
CA GLN A 25 10.63 10.59 -10.03
C GLN A 25 10.48 9.45 -11.05
N LYS A 26 11.49 8.59 -11.19
CA LYS A 26 11.46 7.39 -12.06
C LYS A 26 10.45 6.34 -11.56
N LEU A 27 10.29 6.18 -10.25
CA LEU A 27 9.39 5.19 -9.64
C LEU A 27 7.96 5.70 -9.39
N ARG A 28 7.64 6.94 -9.77
CA ARG A 28 6.30 7.53 -9.57
C ARG A 28 5.17 6.71 -10.19
N PHE A 29 5.42 6.09 -11.35
CA PHE A 29 4.42 5.25 -12.01
C PHE A 29 4.08 4.02 -11.16
N PHE A 30 5.09 3.37 -10.59
CA PHE A 30 4.89 2.26 -9.64
C PHE A 30 4.12 2.70 -8.40
N GLN A 31 4.37 3.92 -7.89
CA GLN A 31 3.61 4.47 -6.77
C GLN A 31 2.12 4.69 -7.12
N ALA A 32 1.82 5.15 -8.34
CA ALA A 32 0.45 5.31 -8.82
C ALA A 32 -0.27 3.95 -8.96
N LEU A 33 0.40 2.94 -9.55
CA LEU A 33 -0.14 1.58 -9.63
C LEU A 33 -0.33 0.95 -8.25
N ARG A 34 0.57 1.21 -7.31
CA ARG A 34 0.44 0.77 -5.92
C ARG A 34 -0.79 1.38 -5.26
N PHE A 35 -1.05 2.67 -5.48
CA PHE A 35 -2.26 3.32 -4.96
C PHE A 35 -3.54 2.72 -5.56
N LEU A 36 -3.56 2.46 -6.87
CA LEU A 36 -4.69 1.83 -7.54
C LEU A 36 -4.96 0.42 -6.99
N THR A 37 -3.92 -0.41 -6.92
CA THR A 37 -4.05 -1.78 -6.42
C THR A 37 -4.42 -1.84 -4.95
N MET A 38 -3.89 -0.94 -4.10
CA MET A 38 -4.34 -0.80 -2.71
C MET A 38 -5.83 -0.46 -2.63
N THR A 39 -6.31 0.48 -3.45
CA THR A 39 -7.72 0.89 -3.45
C THR A 39 -8.62 -0.28 -3.85
N LEU A 40 -8.22 -1.06 -4.87
CA LEU A 40 -8.94 -2.27 -5.29
C LEU A 40 -8.95 -3.34 -4.19
N VAL A 41 -7.85 -3.53 -3.47
CA VAL A 41 -7.80 -4.47 -2.34
C VAL A 41 -8.78 -4.05 -1.24
N VAL A 42 -8.78 -2.77 -0.85
CA VAL A 42 -9.70 -2.24 0.18
C VAL A 42 -11.16 -2.40 -0.26
N PHE A 43 -11.47 -2.03 -1.50
CA PHE A 43 -12.81 -2.19 -2.06
C PHE A 43 -13.22 -3.66 -2.12
N GLY A 44 -12.31 -4.55 -2.54
CA GLY A 44 -12.53 -5.99 -2.57
C GLY A 44 -12.85 -6.57 -1.20
N HIS A 45 -12.20 -6.12 -0.13
CA HIS A 45 -12.51 -6.53 1.23
C HIS A 45 -13.88 -6.02 1.70
N ALA A 46 -14.25 -4.78 1.34
CA ALA A 46 -15.58 -4.25 1.65
C ALA A 46 -16.68 -5.06 0.95
N VAL A 47 -16.48 -5.42 -0.32
CA VAL A 47 -17.43 -6.26 -1.07
C VAL A 47 -17.45 -7.69 -0.53
N LEU A 48 -16.31 -8.24 -0.13
CA LEU A 48 -16.23 -9.57 0.48
C LEU A 48 -17.11 -9.67 1.74
N LEU A 49 -17.14 -8.64 2.58
CA LEU A 49 -18.02 -8.60 3.75
C LEU A 49 -19.51 -8.64 3.37
N LEU A 50 -19.89 -7.98 2.26
CA LEU A 50 -21.25 -8.02 1.75
C LEU A 50 -21.63 -9.41 1.20
N VAL A 51 -20.68 -10.09 0.56
CA VAL A 51 -20.88 -11.43 -0.03
C VAL A 51 -20.94 -12.53 1.02
N ILE A 52 -20.11 -12.46 2.07
CA ILE A 52 -20.08 -13.46 3.14
C ILE A 52 -21.32 -13.34 4.05
N THR A 53 -21.90 -12.15 4.16
CA THR A 53 -23.08 -11.94 5.00
C THR A 53 -24.30 -12.62 4.37
N PRO A 54 -25.03 -13.47 5.09
CA PRO A 54 -26.24 -14.10 4.57
C PRO A 54 -27.28 -13.02 4.24
N THR A 55 -27.69 -12.97 2.98
CA THR A 55 -28.70 -12.03 2.48
C THR A 55 -30.03 -12.75 2.24
N SER A 56 -31.14 -12.05 2.43
CA SER A 56 -32.49 -12.62 2.23
C SER A 56 -32.85 -12.86 0.75
N HIS A 57 -32.03 -12.38 -0.19
CA HIS A 57 -32.27 -12.46 -1.64
C HIS A 57 -30.99 -12.89 -2.38
N PRO A 58 -30.61 -14.18 -2.34
CA PRO A 58 -29.35 -14.68 -2.90
C PRO A 58 -29.25 -14.55 -4.43
N GLU A 59 -30.37 -14.58 -5.15
CA GLU A 59 -30.47 -14.35 -6.60
C GLU A 59 -29.75 -13.07 -7.06
N LYS A 60 -29.94 -11.97 -6.33
CA LYS A 60 -29.34 -10.67 -6.71
C LYS A 60 -27.83 -10.68 -6.56
N LEU A 61 -27.33 -11.42 -5.57
CA LEU A 61 -25.89 -11.61 -5.36
C LEU A 61 -25.28 -12.44 -6.49
N GLU A 62 -25.99 -13.47 -6.93
CA GLU A 62 -25.58 -14.35 -8.03
C GLU A 62 -25.54 -13.61 -9.38
N MET A 63 -26.52 -12.75 -9.65
CA MET A 63 -26.49 -11.87 -10.82
C MET A 63 -25.33 -10.88 -10.75
N LEU A 64 -25.04 -10.32 -9.57
CA LEU A 64 -23.91 -9.43 -9.36
C LEU A 64 -22.58 -10.15 -9.62
N MET A 65 -22.46 -11.44 -9.26
CA MET A 65 -21.24 -12.23 -9.48
C MET A 65 -20.97 -12.51 -10.97
N HIS A 66 -22.00 -12.49 -11.82
CA HIS A 66 -21.87 -12.69 -13.27
C HIS A 66 -21.35 -11.48 -14.05
N ASP A 67 -21.20 -10.32 -13.41
CA ASP A 67 -20.64 -9.14 -14.04
C ASP A 67 -19.11 -9.29 -14.23
N ILE A 68 -18.56 -8.67 -15.27
CA ILE A 68 -17.10 -8.72 -15.51
C ILE A 68 -16.35 -8.00 -14.39
N GLY A 69 -16.92 -6.90 -13.88
CA GLY A 69 -16.31 -6.12 -12.79
C GLY A 69 -16.20 -6.91 -11.49
N SER A 70 -17.25 -7.66 -11.13
CA SER A 70 -17.23 -8.54 -9.95
C SER A 70 -16.28 -9.72 -10.15
N MET A 71 -16.22 -10.31 -11.36
CA MET A 71 -15.29 -11.41 -11.68
C MET A 71 -13.82 -11.00 -11.54
N ILE A 72 -13.48 -9.76 -11.92
CA ILE A 72 -12.14 -9.20 -11.70
C ILE A 72 -11.89 -8.99 -10.21
N LEU A 73 -12.87 -8.47 -9.47
CA LEU A 73 -12.74 -8.20 -8.05
C LEU A 73 -12.65 -9.48 -7.19
N THR A 74 -13.35 -10.54 -7.57
CA THR A 74 -13.27 -11.85 -6.92
C THR A 74 -11.96 -12.57 -7.19
N ASN A 75 -11.26 -12.24 -8.29
CA ASN A 75 -9.84 -12.57 -8.49
C ASN A 75 -8.90 -11.71 -7.61
N GLY A 76 -9.34 -11.37 -6.39
CA GLY A 76 -8.63 -10.51 -5.45
C GLY A 76 -7.26 -11.04 -5.04
N VAL A 77 -7.02 -12.36 -5.13
CA VAL A 77 -5.70 -12.96 -4.89
C VAL A 77 -4.65 -12.39 -5.85
N GLN A 78 -4.96 -12.30 -7.15
CA GLN A 78 -4.07 -11.77 -8.17
C GLN A 78 -3.76 -10.29 -7.92
N ILE A 79 -4.78 -9.51 -7.54
CA ILE A 79 -4.65 -8.08 -7.21
C ILE A 79 -3.77 -7.90 -5.96
N THR A 80 -3.99 -8.72 -4.93
CA THR A 80 -3.21 -8.64 -3.68
C THR A 80 -1.77 -9.07 -3.89
N GLN A 81 -1.53 -10.12 -4.68
CA GLN A 81 -0.19 -10.60 -5.02
C GLN A 81 0.60 -9.56 -5.82
N THR A 82 -0.02 -8.91 -6.80
CA THR A 82 0.63 -7.83 -7.55
C THR A 82 0.94 -6.61 -6.68
N PHE A 83 0.04 -6.24 -5.77
CA PHE A 83 0.29 -5.19 -4.78
C PHE A 83 1.48 -5.51 -3.86
N LEU A 84 1.53 -6.74 -3.31
CA LEU A 84 2.62 -7.18 -2.44
C LEU A 84 3.95 -7.26 -3.19
N ALA A 85 3.96 -7.80 -4.40
CA ALA A 85 5.15 -7.87 -5.25
C ALA A 85 5.70 -6.47 -5.55
N MET A 86 4.88 -5.55 -6.05
CA MET A 86 5.30 -4.16 -6.31
C MET A 86 5.81 -3.46 -5.05
N SER A 87 5.13 -3.63 -3.92
CA SER A 87 5.53 -3.01 -2.64
C SER A 87 6.87 -3.57 -2.15
N GLY A 88 7.08 -4.88 -2.26
CA GLY A 88 8.33 -5.55 -1.94
C GLY A 88 9.49 -5.08 -2.82
N THR A 89 9.28 -4.95 -4.13
CA THR A 89 10.30 -4.42 -5.06
C THR A 89 10.68 -2.99 -4.73
N LEU A 90 9.71 -2.11 -4.49
CA LEU A 90 9.97 -0.71 -4.12
C LEU A 90 10.74 -0.63 -2.80
N LEU A 91 10.36 -1.44 -1.81
CA LEU A 91 11.07 -1.52 -0.53
C LEU A 91 12.51 -1.98 -0.72
N ALA A 92 12.74 -3.01 -1.55
CA ALA A 92 14.07 -3.52 -1.84
C ALA A 92 14.96 -2.45 -2.50
N ILE A 93 14.44 -1.72 -3.49
CA ILE A 93 15.18 -0.63 -4.15
C ILE A 93 15.55 0.46 -3.13
N GLN A 94 14.60 0.89 -2.30
CA GLN A 94 14.86 1.90 -1.27
C GLN A 94 15.86 1.41 -0.22
N PHE A 95 15.82 0.13 0.14
CA PHE A 95 16.74 -0.44 1.12
C PHE A 95 18.17 -0.55 0.56
N LEU A 96 18.30 -0.95 -0.71
CA LEU A 96 19.60 -1.01 -1.39
C LEU A 96 20.23 0.38 -1.52
N ASP A 97 19.47 1.39 -1.94
CA ASP A 97 19.91 2.79 -1.99
C ASP A 97 20.36 3.30 -0.61
N PHE A 98 19.58 2.99 0.43
CA PHE A 98 19.93 3.33 1.80
C PHE A 98 21.21 2.63 2.27
N ALA A 99 21.41 1.37 1.90
CA ALA A 99 22.59 0.60 2.25
C ALA A 99 23.86 1.14 1.56
N GLU A 100 23.74 1.55 0.30
CA GLU A 100 24.81 2.16 -0.49
C GLU A 100 25.26 3.49 0.12
N GLN A 101 24.31 4.38 0.44
CA GLN A 101 24.59 5.67 1.11
C GLN A 101 25.28 5.51 2.48
N ARG A 102 25.12 4.36 3.13
CA ARG A 102 25.72 4.03 4.43
C ARG A 102 26.95 3.11 4.32
N ASN A 103 27.49 2.90 3.12
CA ASN A 103 28.67 2.09 2.87
C ASN A 103 28.57 0.65 3.42
N GLY A 104 27.37 0.04 3.33
CA GLY A 104 27.11 -1.33 3.77
C GLY A 104 27.00 -1.56 5.29
N ARG A 105 27.03 -0.51 6.12
CA ARG A 105 26.97 -0.62 7.59
C ARG A 105 25.55 -0.81 8.17
N VAL A 106 24.63 -1.42 7.42
CA VAL A 106 23.25 -1.67 7.85
C VAL A 106 23.14 -3.09 8.40
N GLY A 107 23.37 -3.25 9.71
CA GLY A 107 23.07 -4.49 10.42
C GLY A 107 21.56 -4.68 10.61
N PHE A 108 21.09 -5.93 10.74
CA PHE A 108 19.67 -6.25 10.98
C PHE A 108 19.08 -5.52 12.21
N LEU A 109 19.90 -5.29 13.24
CA LEU A 109 19.53 -4.59 14.47
C LEU A 109 19.29 -3.07 14.28
N TYR A 110 19.77 -2.49 13.17
CA TYR A 110 19.59 -1.07 12.90
C TYR A 110 18.12 -0.73 12.60
N VAL A 111 17.38 -1.63 11.95
CA VAL A 111 15.97 -1.39 11.58
C VAL A 111 15.08 -1.16 12.80
N PRO A 112 15.02 -2.06 13.80
CA PRO A 112 14.23 -1.81 15.01
C PRO A 112 14.75 -0.62 15.81
N MET A 113 16.08 -0.42 15.90
CA MET A 113 16.66 0.73 16.61
C MET A 113 16.29 2.07 15.96
N ALA A 114 16.32 2.16 14.64
CA ALA A 114 15.93 3.36 13.88
C ALA A 114 14.43 3.67 14.04
N ILE A 115 13.58 2.63 14.11
CA ILE A 115 12.15 2.80 14.39
C ILE A 115 11.98 3.41 15.78
N VAL A 116 12.63 2.86 16.81
CA VAL A 116 12.55 3.36 18.18
C VAL A 116 13.04 4.81 18.27
N ILE A 117 14.21 5.13 17.71
CA ILE A 117 14.78 6.49 17.70
C ILE A 117 13.88 7.49 16.96
N ARG A 118 13.11 7.06 15.96
CA ARG A 118 12.20 7.95 15.21
C ARG A 118 10.97 8.37 16.01
N TYR A 119 10.56 7.57 17.00
CA TYR A 119 9.29 7.74 17.72
C TYR A 119 9.44 8.09 19.21
N ILE A 120 10.66 8.02 19.77
CA ILE A 120 11.04 8.66 21.03
C ILE A 120 11.31 10.14 20.78
#